data_AF-A0AA35X1N0-F1
#
_entry.id   AF-A0AA35X1N0-F1
#
_cell.length_a   1.000
_cell.length_b   1.000
_cell.length_c   1.000
_cell.angle_alpha   90.00
_cell.angle_beta   90.00
_cell.angle_gamma   90.00
#
_symmetry.space_group_name_H-M   'P 1'
#
loop_
_entity.id
_entity.type
_entity.pdbx_description
1 polymer ?
#
loop_
_entity_poly.entity_id
_entity_poly.type
_entity_poly.pdbx_seq_one_letter_code
_entity_poly.pdbx_strand_id
1 'polypeptide(L)'
;MLISVSCDPKSLFVFRSNLMKQMLMMTVFSLIVTLTGLGCASTTQLTSEIIYDANVQVEAAKAANAQNLAPQELADAEQMLARSEEVLDAGREKEAYRLGMRAHLKAKVAEAVAVANQMEAESSSSERALELKLQAAQAAHRDLQAAEEALKQLQSTPEE
;
A
#
# COMPACT_ATOMS: atom_id res chain seq x y z
N MET A 1 74.03 -9.96 -58.93
CA MET A 1 73.05 -8.95 -58.45
C MET A 1 72.78 -9.22 -56.98
N LEU A 2 73.41 -8.44 -56.08
CA LEU A 2 73.16 -8.47 -54.64
C LEU A 2 72.16 -7.36 -54.33
N ILE A 3 70.98 -7.70 -53.81
CA ILE A 3 69.99 -6.72 -53.35
C ILE A 3 70.25 -6.48 -51.87
N SER A 4 70.84 -5.33 -51.56
CA SER A 4 70.90 -4.82 -50.18
C SER A 4 69.52 -4.34 -49.75
N VAL A 5 68.95 -5.00 -48.74
CA VAL A 5 67.75 -4.52 -48.03
C VAL A 5 68.22 -3.71 -46.83
N SER A 6 68.18 -2.38 -46.97
CA SER A 6 68.37 -1.45 -45.86
C SER A 6 67.20 -1.58 -44.88
N CYS A 7 67.51 -1.98 -43.66
CA CYS A 7 66.57 -2.05 -42.55
C CYS A 7 66.58 -0.70 -41.81
N ASP A 8 65.51 0.07 -41.94
CA ASP A 8 65.37 1.41 -41.35
C ASP A 8 64.62 1.31 -40.01
N PRO A 9 65.23 1.67 -38.85
CA PRO A 9 64.68 1.35 -37.52
C PRO A 9 63.54 2.29 -37.04
N LYS A 10 63.08 3.24 -37.87
CA LYS A 10 62.07 4.24 -37.46
C LYS A 10 60.62 3.78 -37.62
N SER A 11 60.36 2.65 -38.28
CA SER A 11 59.00 2.15 -38.55
C SER A 11 58.36 1.41 -37.37
N LEU A 12 59.14 0.99 -36.36
CA LEU A 12 58.67 0.15 -35.26
C LEU A 12 57.95 0.92 -34.14
N PHE A 13 58.11 2.25 -34.06
CA PHE A 13 57.53 3.06 -32.96
C PHE A 13 56.12 3.58 -33.26
N VAL A 14 55.75 3.73 -34.53
CA VAL A 14 54.43 4.25 -34.94
C VAL A 14 53.33 3.18 -34.81
N PHE A 15 53.69 1.90 -34.96
CA PHE A 15 52.73 0.79 -34.93
C PHE A 15 52.13 0.54 -33.52
N ARG A 16 52.91 0.77 -32.45
CA ARG A 16 52.44 0.62 -31.06
C ARG A 16 51.46 1.72 -30.62
N SER A 17 51.60 2.93 -31.16
CA SER A 17 50.74 4.07 -30.80
C SER A 17 49.31 3.92 -31.35
N ASN A 18 49.16 3.37 -32.56
CA ASN A 18 47.83 3.12 -33.14
C ASN A 18 47.11 1.92 -32.51
N LEU A 19 47.83 0.90 -32.04
CA LEU A 19 47.24 -0.27 -31.39
C LEU A 19 46.66 0.05 -30.01
N MET A 20 47.35 0.90 -29.22
CA MET A 20 46.85 1.39 -27.92
C MET A 20 45.63 2.30 -28.08
N LYS A 21 45.59 3.15 -29.12
CA LYS A 21 44.42 3.98 -29.44
C LYS A 21 43.22 3.15 -29.87
N GLN A 22 43.42 2.10 -30.68
CA GLN A 22 42.34 1.18 -31.06
C GLN A 22 41.80 0.40 -29.87
N MET A 23 42.65 -0.09 -28.96
CA MET A 23 42.17 -0.76 -27.74
C MET A 23 41.40 0.20 -26.83
N LEU A 24 41.89 1.43 -26.63
CA LEU A 24 41.19 2.41 -25.80
C LEU A 24 39.81 2.77 -26.38
N MET A 25 39.71 2.91 -27.71
CA MET A 25 38.45 3.26 -28.38
C MET A 25 37.44 2.12 -28.32
N MET A 26 37.87 0.86 -28.43
CA MET A 26 37.01 -0.32 -28.28
C MET A 26 36.50 -0.49 -26.84
N THR A 27 37.34 -0.25 -25.83
CA THR A 27 36.94 -0.32 -24.42
C THR A 27 35.93 0.78 -24.07
N VAL A 28 36.11 2.00 -24.58
CA VAL A 28 35.16 3.11 -24.38
C VAL A 28 33.83 2.83 -25.09
N PHE A 29 33.86 2.29 -26.30
CA PHE A 29 32.63 1.93 -27.02
C PHE A 29 31.85 0.81 -26.31
N SER A 30 32.56 -0.22 -25.81
CA SER A 30 31.97 -1.28 -24.98
C SER A 30 31.33 -0.72 -23.70
N LEU A 31 31.99 0.24 -23.04
CA LEU A 31 31.47 0.89 -21.83
C LEU A 31 30.18 1.69 -22.12
N ILE A 32 30.10 2.36 -23.27
CA ILE A 32 28.90 3.13 -23.66
C ILE A 32 27.73 2.19 -24.00
N VAL A 33 27.99 1.04 -24.62
CA VAL A 33 26.95 0.05 -24.95
C VAL A 33 26.43 -0.63 -23.67
N THR A 34 27.29 -0.94 -22.69
CA THR A 34 26.82 -1.50 -21.41
C THR A 34 26.05 -0.47 -20.58
N LEU A 35 26.48 0.80 -20.57
CA LEU A 35 25.77 1.88 -19.88
C LEU A 35 24.39 2.21 -20.48
N THR A 36 24.23 2.10 -21.81
CA THR A 36 22.94 2.32 -22.46
C THR A 36 22.00 1.11 -22.37
N GLY A 37 22.54 -0.11 -22.22
CA GLY A 37 21.76 -1.33 -22.03
C GLY A 37 21.16 -1.54 -20.63
N LEU A 38 21.72 -0.92 -19.60
CA LEU A 38 21.27 -1.07 -18.20
C LEU A 38 20.08 -0.17 -17.82
N GLY A 39 19.63 0.73 -18.70
CA GLY A 39 18.60 1.73 -18.41
C GLY A 39 17.14 1.27 -18.49
N CYS A 40 16.85 0.04 -18.90
CA CYS A 40 15.48 -0.46 -19.10
C CYS A 40 14.97 -1.42 -18.00
N ALA A 41 15.74 -1.70 -16.96
CA ALA A 41 15.44 -2.82 -16.04
C ALA A 41 14.66 -2.43 -14.76
N SER A 42 14.34 -1.16 -14.51
CA SER A 42 13.87 -0.70 -13.18
C SER A 42 12.36 -0.41 -13.07
N THR A 43 11.62 -0.27 -14.17
CA THR A 43 10.19 0.12 -14.11
C THR A 43 9.24 -1.07 -14.00
N THR A 44 9.61 -2.22 -14.56
CA THR A 44 8.81 -3.45 -14.53
C THR A 44 8.68 -3.98 -13.10
N GLN A 45 9.80 -4.01 -12.36
CA GLN A 45 9.86 -4.53 -11.00
C GLN A 45 9.03 -3.69 -10.02
N LEU A 46 9.10 -2.36 -10.14
CA LEU A 46 8.29 -1.44 -9.33
C LEU A 46 6.78 -1.59 -9.62
N THR A 47 6.43 -1.88 -10.87
CA THR A 47 5.03 -2.07 -11.28
C THR A 47 4.46 -3.39 -10.76
N SER A 48 5.23 -4.47 -10.77
CA SER A 48 4.79 -5.73 -10.16
C SER A 48 4.60 -5.61 -8.64
N GLU A 49 5.45 -4.84 -7.97
CA GLU A 49 5.35 -4.61 -6.53
C GLU A 49 4.07 -3.84 -6.17
N ILE A 50 3.73 -2.77 -6.89
CA ILE A 50 2.50 -2.01 -6.59
C ILE A 50 1.23 -2.81 -6.86
N ILE A 51 1.23 -3.70 -7.86
CA ILE A 51 0.10 -4.59 -8.15
C ILE A 51 -0.05 -5.64 -7.04
N TYR A 52 1.06 -6.17 -6.55
CA TYR A 52 1.06 -7.06 -5.40
C TYR A 52 0.51 -6.35 -4.14
N ASP A 53 0.99 -5.15 -3.83
CA ASP A 53 0.51 -4.35 -2.70
C ASP A 53 -0.97 -3.99 -2.83
N ALA A 54 -1.45 -3.72 -4.05
CA ALA A 54 -2.86 -3.50 -4.32
C ALA A 54 -3.70 -4.76 -4.06
N ASN A 55 -3.23 -5.94 -4.48
CA ASN A 55 -3.88 -7.22 -4.21
C ASN A 55 -3.98 -7.49 -2.69
N VAL A 56 -2.86 -7.35 -1.96
CA VAL A 56 -2.86 -7.50 -0.49
C VAL A 56 -3.87 -6.56 0.16
N GLN A 57 -3.93 -5.32 -0.30
CA GLN A 57 -4.84 -4.32 0.24
C GLN A 57 -6.31 -4.58 -0.08
N VAL A 58 -6.62 -5.15 -1.25
CA VAL A 58 -7.98 -5.61 -1.61
C VAL A 58 -8.42 -6.73 -0.67
N GLU A 59 -7.53 -7.68 -0.37
CA GLU A 59 -7.83 -8.77 0.56
C GLU A 59 -7.99 -8.26 2.00
N ALA A 60 -7.20 -7.26 2.43
CA ALA A 60 -7.40 -6.58 3.71
C ALA A 60 -8.79 -5.91 3.79
N ALA A 61 -9.21 -5.22 2.72
CA ALA A 61 -10.54 -4.63 2.65
C ALA A 61 -11.67 -5.69 2.73
N LYS A 62 -11.52 -6.82 2.04
CA LYS A 62 -12.46 -7.95 2.15
C LYS A 62 -12.51 -8.52 3.56
N ALA A 63 -11.36 -8.70 4.21
CA ALA A 63 -11.27 -9.16 5.59
C ALA A 63 -11.98 -8.20 6.56
N ALA A 64 -11.94 -6.90 6.28
CA ALA A 64 -12.70 -5.87 7.00
C ALA A 64 -14.21 -5.84 6.64
N ASN A 65 -14.71 -6.80 5.87
CA ASN A 65 -16.10 -6.88 5.41
C ASN A 65 -16.52 -5.70 4.50
N ALA A 66 -15.58 -5.11 3.77
CA ALA A 66 -15.87 -4.02 2.83
C ALA A 66 -16.85 -4.43 1.71
N GLN A 67 -16.96 -5.71 1.39
CA GLN A 67 -17.97 -6.23 0.44
C GLN A 67 -19.41 -5.85 0.80
N ASN A 68 -19.71 -5.66 2.09
CA ASN A 68 -21.03 -5.30 2.57
C ASN A 68 -21.12 -3.82 2.97
N LEU A 69 -20.01 -3.25 3.46
CA LEU A 69 -19.97 -1.92 4.06
C LEU A 69 -19.48 -0.82 3.10
N ALA A 70 -18.69 -1.18 2.10
CA ALA A 70 -18.14 -0.30 1.07
C ALA A 70 -18.05 -1.03 -0.30
N PRO A 71 -19.17 -1.59 -0.81
CA PRO A 71 -19.15 -2.46 -1.98
C PRO A 71 -18.67 -1.75 -3.25
N GLN A 72 -18.98 -0.47 -3.40
CA GLN A 72 -18.62 0.31 -4.59
C GLN A 72 -17.11 0.54 -4.65
N GLU A 73 -16.50 0.95 -3.54
CA GLU A 73 -15.07 1.22 -3.44
C GLU A 73 -14.24 -0.04 -3.64
N LEU A 74 -14.71 -1.16 -3.10
CA LEU A 74 -14.08 -2.47 -3.29
C LEU A 74 -14.17 -2.91 -4.77
N ALA A 75 -15.35 -2.81 -5.39
CA ALA A 75 -15.54 -3.16 -6.79
C ALA A 75 -14.68 -2.29 -7.74
N ASP A 76 -14.61 -0.99 -7.48
CA ASP A 76 -13.72 -0.06 -8.20
C ASP A 76 -12.24 -0.49 -8.07
N ALA A 77 -11.81 -0.89 -6.87
CA ALA A 77 -10.45 -1.34 -6.62
C ALA A 77 -10.11 -2.61 -7.41
N GLU A 78 -10.98 -3.62 -7.34
CA GLU A 78 -10.82 -4.90 -8.05
C GLU A 78 -10.79 -4.69 -9.57
N GLN A 79 -11.69 -3.86 -10.10
CA GLN A 79 -11.73 -3.55 -11.53
C GLN A 79 -10.43 -2.84 -11.99
N MET A 80 -9.94 -1.88 -11.22
CA MET A 80 -8.70 -1.17 -11.55
C MET A 80 -7.48 -2.08 -11.45
N LEU A 81 -7.49 -3.04 -10.51
CA LEU A 81 -6.43 -4.02 -10.33
C LEU A 81 -6.36 -5.01 -11.50
N ALA A 82 -7.50 -5.60 -11.88
CA ALA A 82 -7.58 -6.48 -13.04
C ALA A 82 -7.10 -5.76 -14.31
N ARG A 83 -7.54 -4.51 -14.51
CA ARG A 83 -7.07 -3.70 -15.65
C ARG A 83 -5.58 -3.37 -15.57
N SER A 84 -5.03 -3.19 -14.36
CA SER A 84 -3.61 -2.96 -14.16
C SER A 84 -2.78 -4.16 -14.61
N GLU A 85 -3.22 -5.37 -14.30
CA GLU A 85 -2.59 -6.63 -14.70
C GLU A 85 -2.64 -6.81 -16.23
N GLU A 86 -3.80 -6.62 -16.85
CA GLU A 86 -3.96 -6.66 -18.32
C GLU A 86 -3.03 -5.68 -19.05
N VAL A 87 -2.88 -4.48 -18.50
CA VAL A 87 -2.04 -3.42 -19.07
C VAL A 87 -0.55 -3.74 -18.89
N LEU A 88 -0.18 -4.38 -17.77
CA LEU A 88 1.18 -4.84 -17.53
C LEU A 88 1.57 -5.94 -18.52
N ASP A 89 0.69 -6.91 -18.73
CA ASP A 89 0.88 -8.02 -19.69
C ASP A 89 1.02 -7.50 -21.13
N ALA A 90 0.35 -6.38 -21.45
CA ALA A 90 0.50 -5.67 -22.72
C ALA A 90 1.81 -4.84 -22.84
N GLY A 91 2.70 -4.90 -21.85
CA GLY A 91 3.98 -4.17 -21.82
C GLY A 91 3.86 -2.68 -21.52
N ARG A 92 2.69 -2.20 -21.06
CA ARG A 92 2.42 -0.79 -20.77
C ARG A 92 2.63 -0.46 -19.29
N GLU A 93 3.86 -0.66 -18.82
CA GLU A 93 4.23 -0.60 -17.40
C GLU A 93 3.80 0.68 -16.68
N LYS A 94 4.02 1.86 -17.28
CA LYS A 94 3.64 3.14 -16.65
C LYS A 94 2.13 3.30 -16.45
N GLU A 95 1.34 2.76 -17.36
CA GLU A 95 -0.12 2.80 -17.28
C GLU A 95 -0.60 1.81 -16.22
N ALA A 96 -0.03 0.59 -16.21
CA ALA A 96 -0.27 -0.40 -15.17
C ALA A 96 0.08 0.14 -13.78
N TYR A 97 1.27 0.73 -13.61
CA TYR A 97 1.67 1.32 -12.33
C TYR A 97 0.66 2.34 -11.79
N ARG A 98 0.13 3.21 -12.65
CA ARG A 98 -0.88 4.20 -12.26
C ARG A 98 -2.22 3.57 -11.91
N LEU A 99 -2.60 2.48 -12.58
CA LEU A 99 -3.82 1.74 -12.29
C LEU A 99 -3.69 0.96 -10.98
N GLY A 100 -2.60 0.21 -10.78
CA GLY A 100 -2.33 -0.52 -9.53
C GLY A 100 -2.31 0.40 -8.31
N MET A 101 -1.69 1.57 -8.42
CA MET A 101 -1.66 2.55 -7.33
C MET A 101 -3.06 3.12 -7.01
N ARG A 102 -3.90 3.33 -8.04
CA ARG A 102 -5.30 3.73 -7.83
C ARG A 102 -6.13 2.61 -7.19
N ALA A 103 -5.93 1.38 -7.63
CA ALA A 103 -6.55 0.20 -7.04
C ALA A 103 -6.20 0.09 -5.56
N HIS A 104 -4.91 0.21 -5.21
CA HIS A 104 -4.44 0.21 -3.82
C HIS A 104 -5.13 1.28 -2.96
N LEU A 105 -5.20 2.52 -3.46
CA LEU A 105 -5.86 3.61 -2.73
C LEU A 105 -7.36 3.38 -2.57
N LYS A 106 -8.05 2.89 -3.61
CA LYS A 106 -9.47 2.56 -3.55
C LYS A 106 -9.75 1.44 -2.53
N ALA A 107 -8.91 0.41 -2.50
CA ALA A 107 -8.99 -0.66 -1.52
C ALA A 107 -8.77 -0.16 -0.08
N LYS A 108 -7.81 0.77 0.15
CA LYS A 108 -7.64 1.42 1.46
C LYS A 108 -8.87 2.21 1.90
N VAL A 109 -9.50 2.93 0.99
CA VAL A 109 -10.74 3.64 1.31
C VAL A 109 -11.85 2.65 1.67
N ALA A 110 -12.00 1.57 0.91
CA ALA A 110 -12.99 0.53 1.20
C ALA A 110 -12.78 -0.10 2.59
N GLU A 111 -11.53 -0.44 2.93
CA GLU A 111 -11.16 -0.94 4.26
C GLU A 111 -11.50 0.08 5.36
N ALA A 112 -11.07 1.34 5.20
CA ALA A 112 -11.29 2.38 6.20
C ALA A 112 -12.78 2.64 6.46
N VAL A 113 -13.60 2.67 5.40
CA VAL A 113 -15.06 2.81 5.52
C VAL A 113 -15.65 1.60 6.25
N ALA A 114 -15.19 0.39 5.94
CA ALA A 114 -15.69 -0.81 6.58
C ALA A 114 -15.35 -0.84 8.09
N VAL A 115 -14.11 -0.50 8.45
CA VAL A 115 -13.67 -0.38 9.85
C VAL A 115 -14.45 0.72 10.57
N ALA A 116 -14.63 1.89 9.97
CA ALA A 116 -15.38 2.99 10.58
C ALA A 116 -16.83 2.58 10.90
N ASN A 117 -17.52 1.92 9.97
CA ASN A 117 -18.87 1.42 10.19
C ASN A 117 -18.95 0.40 11.33
N GLN A 118 -17.95 -0.49 11.46
CA GLN A 118 -17.88 -1.44 12.58
C GLN A 118 -17.72 -0.71 13.92
N MET A 119 -16.80 0.26 13.98
CA MET A 119 -16.58 1.05 15.18
C MET A 119 -17.80 1.88 15.59
N GLU A 120 -18.52 2.46 14.62
CA GLU A 120 -19.78 3.17 14.88
C GLU A 120 -20.86 2.22 15.41
N ALA A 121 -20.98 1.02 14.85
CA ALA A 121 -21.92 0.02 15.34
C ALA A 121 -21.59 -0.40 16.80
N GLU A 122 -20.33 -0.66 17.10
CA GLU A 122 -19.86 -1.00 18.45
C GLU A 122 -20.09 0.15 19.44
N SER A 123 -19.78 1.39 19.03
CA SER A 123 -20.02 2.59 19.83
C SER A 123 -21.50 2.76 20.15
N SER A 124 -22.39 2.65 19.15
CA SER A 124 -23.83 2.76 19.36
C SER A 124 -24.40 1.66 20.28
N SER A 125 -23.85 0.45 20.21
CA SER A 125 -24.24 -0.65 21.09
C SER A 125 -23.81 -0.40 22.55
N SER A 126 -22.62 0.18 22.72
CA SER A 126 -22.05 0.52 24.02
C SER A 126 -22.80 1.68 24.67
N GLU A 127 -23.16 2.70 23.90
CA GLU A 127 -23.98 3.82 24.37
C GLU A 127 -25.35 3.35 24.88
N ARG A 128 -26.04 2.48 24.12
CA ARG A 128 -27.32 1.89 24.56
C ARG A 128 -27.16 1.09 25.85
N ALA A 129 -26.09 0.30 25.97
CA ALA A 129 -25.82 -0.46 27.18
C ALA A 129 -25.54 0.44 28.39
N LEU A 130 -24.86 1.57 28.17
CA LEU A 130 -24.59 2.57 29.21
C LEU A 130 -25.88 3.28 29.64
N GLU A 131 -26.72 3.68 28.69
CA GLU A 131 -28.01 4.33 28.95
C GLU A 131 -28.94 3.43 29.78
N LEU A 132 -29.02 2.14 29.44
CA LEU A 132 -29.79 1.16 30.22
C LEU A 132 -29.28 1.03 31.66
N LYS A 133 -27.96 0.98 31.85
CA LYS A 133 -27.36 0.94 33.20
C LYS A 133 -27.65 2.22 33.99
N LEU A 134 -27.64 3.37 33.32
CA LEU A 134 -27.92 4.66 33.93
C LEU A 134 -29.38 4.75 34.38
N GLN A 135 -30.33 4.30 33.54
CA GLN A 135 -31.75 4.21 33.89
C GLN A 135 -31.99 3.25 35.08
N ALA A 136 -31.33 2.09 35.08
CA ALA A 136 -31.43 1.14 36.19
C ALA A 136 -30.88 1.72 37.51
N ALA A 137 -29.74 2.41 37.46
CA ALA A 137 -29.17 3.08 38.62
C ALA A 137 -30.09 4.20 39.16
N GLN A 138 -30.71 4.98 38.27
CA GLN A 138 -31.68 6.01 38.65
C GLN A 138 -32.97 5.43 39.24
N ALA A 139 -33.43 4.27 38.75
CA ALA A 139 -34.56 3.57 39.36
C ALA A 139 -34.20 3.10 40.78
N ALA A 140 -33.06 2.42 40.94
CA ALA A 140 -32.60 1.96 42.25
C ALA A 140 -32.41 3.11 43.26
N HIS A 141 -31.92 4.28 42.80
CA HIS A 141 -31.79 5.45 43.66
C HIS A 141 -33.14 5.98 44.15
N ARG A 142 -34.15 6.03 43.26
CA ARG A 142 -35.51 6.44 43.62
C ARG A 142 -36.15 5.47 44.61
N ASP A 143 -35.97 4.18 44.41
CA ASP A 143 -36.49 3.15 45.32
C ASP A 143 -35.87 3.28 46.72
N LEU A 144 -34.55 3.56 46.78
CA LEU A 144 -33.85 3.78 48.03
C LEU A 144 -34.35 5.04 48.74
N GLN A 145 -34.54 6.16 48.03
CA GLN A 145 -35.11 7.38 48.59
C GLN A 145 -36.53 7.15 49.16
N ALA A 146 -37.38 6.44 48.41
CA ALA A 146 -38.73 6.09 48.86
C ALA A 146 -38.70 5.21 50.13
N ALA A 147 -37.79 4.24 50.20
CA ALA A 147 -37.62 3.40 51.39
C ALA A 147 -37.13 4.20 52.60
N GLU A 148 -36.19 5.14 52.41
CA GLU A 148 -35.73 6.04 53.47
C GLU A 148 -36.85 6.95 53.98
N GLU A 149 -37.68 7.49 53.09
CA GLU A 149 -38.83 8.31 53.47
C GLU A 149 -39.87 7.51 54.26
N ALA A 150 -40.19 6.29 53.83
CA ALA A 150 -41.09 5.39 54.56
C ALA A 150 -40.58 5.06 55.97
N LEU A 151 -39.27 4.81 56.11
CA LEU A 151 -38.63 4.57 57.41
C LEU A 151 -38.73 5.80 58.33
N LYS A 152 -38.51 7.01 57.80
CA LYS A 152 -38.65 8.25 58.58
C LYS A 152 -40.09 8.45 59.07
N GLN A 153 -41.09 8.16 58.24
CA GLN A 153 -42.50 8.25 58.65
C GLN A 153 -42.83 7.30 59.80
N LEU A 154 -42.40 6.04 59.71
CA LEU A 154 -42.60 5.06 60.78
C LEU A 154 -41.94 5.49 62.09
N GLN A 155 -40.73 6.03 62.04
CA GLN A 155 -40.03 6.52 63.24
C GLN A 155 -40.68 7.76 63.87
N SER A 156 -41.38 8.57 63.07
CA SER A 156 -42.07 9.78 63.55
C SER A 156 -43.48 9.53 64.08
N THR A 157 -43.99 8.30 63.98
CA THR A 157 -45.32 7.93 64.47
C THR A 157 -45.17 7.41 65.91
N PRO A 158 -45.61 8.16 66.95
CA PRO A 158 -45.50 7.70 68.33
C PRO A 158 -46.42 6.49 68.56
N GLU A 159 -45.88 5.43 69.17
CA GLU A 159 -46.69 4.32 69.70
C GLU A 159 -47.62 4.88 70.80
N GLU A 160 -48.92 4.91 70.54
CA GLU A 160 -49.98 5.09 71.55
C GLU A 160 -50.22 3.81 72.35
#